data_AF-A0A8J7EWL1-F1
#
_entry.id   AF-A0A8J7EWL1-F1
#
_cell.length_a   1.000
_cell.length_b   1.000
_cell.length_c   1.000
_cell.angle_alpha   90.00
_cell.angle_beta   90.00
_cell.angle_gamma   90.00
#
_symmetry.space_group_name_H-M   'P 1'
#
loop_
_entity.id
_entity.type
_entity.pdbx_description
1 polymer ?
#
loop_
_entity_poly.entity_id
_entity_poly.type
_entity_poly.pdbx_seq_one_letter_code
_entity_poly.pdbx_strand_id
1 'polypeptide(L)'
;MQLNTELNQLPVAVSSTHTAKLPFTLQELRAAIPAHCFEPSVWKSLSYFVLDISIIAALYAIAYTLDSWFFFPVFWLMQGTMFWALFVVGHDCGHGSFSRLKWLNSLIGHLCHIPILVPYHGWRISHRTHHANTGSIETDESWYPVSQSYYEQMPWYEKLFRFYVPLLAYPLYLFRRSPSRDGGSHFLPGSPLFRPSEKWDVLTSSVLWAMMLVGLGLLTYQWGWLVLLKYYLAPYLVFVMWLDLVTFLHHTEPDIPWYRGDDWYFLKGALSTIDRNYGLINSIHHDIGTHVAHHVFLSMPHYHLKTATEAIKPILGSYYRHSNEPIWKSFMRSYWACQFVSDQGSGVYYQPVTKPVTKSVTQRFIKSLLRVRSR
;
A
#
# COMPACT_ATOMS: atom_id res chain seq x y z
N MET A 1 -18.42 -0.71 -20.72
CA MET A 1 -18.69 -0.74 -19.26
C MET A 1 -18.51 0.71 -18.79
N GLN A 2 -19.61 1.40 -18.47
CA GLN A 2 -19.57 2.81 -18.07
C GLN A 2 -18.75 2.98 -16.78
N LEU A 3 -17.85 3.96 -16.76
CA LEU A 3 -17.07 4.35 -15.58
C LEU A 3 -18.03 4.89 -14.51
N ASN A 4 -18.44 4.04 -13.55
CA ASN A 4 -19.17 4.46 -12.35
C ASN A 4 -18.20 4.89 -11.24
N THR A 5 -17.10 5.54 -11.61
CA THR A 5 -16.30 6.28 -10.65
C THR A 5 -16.73 7.73 -10.81
N GLU A 6 -17.10 8.40 -9.72
CA GLU A 6 -17.09 9.87 -9.67
C GLU A 6 -15.62 10.33 -9.72
N LEU A 7 -14.94 10.03 -10.82
CA LEU A 7 -13.67 10.64 -11.17
C LEU A 7 -14.08 11.95 -11.81
N ASN A 8 -13.69 13.05 -11.20
CA ASN A 8 -13.67 14.32 -11.91
C ASN A 8 -12.93 14.06 -13.22
N GLN A 9 -13.66 14.12 -14.34
CA GLN A 9 -13.04 13.99 -15.65
C GLN A 9 -11.99 15.08 -15.72
N LEU A 10 -10.71 14.69 -15.83
CA LEU A 10 -9.68 15.65 -16.16
C LEU A 10 -10.09 16.30 -17.48
N PRO A 11 -9.99 17.64 -17.60
CA PRO A 11 -10.26 18.29 -18.87
C PRO A 11 -9.37 17.65 -19.94
N VAL A 12 -10.02 17.35 -21.07
CA VAL A 12 -9.45 16.75 -22.28
C VAL A 12 -8.04 17.29 -22.54
N ALA A 13 -7.10 16.35 -22.66
CA ALA A 13 -5.74 16.48 -23.19
C ALA A 13 -5.27 17.93 -23.44
N VAL A 14 -4.67 18.54 -22.42
CA VAL A 14 -3.80 19.70 -22.66
C VAL A 14 -2.55 19.19 -23.35
N SER A 15 -2.36 19.69 -24.57
CA SER A 15 -1.22 19.54 -25.45
C SER A 15 0.12 19.38 -24.69
N SER A 16 0.88 18.40 -25.14
CA SER A 16 2.26 18.12 -24.77
C SER A 16 3.18 19.30 -25.07
N THR A 17 3.37 20.18 -24.08
CA THR A 17 4.59 20.97 -23.84
C THR A 17 4.34 21.83 -22.60
N HIS A 18 5.19 21.67 -21.57
CA HIS A 18 5.17 22.29 -20.23
C HIS A 18 4.54 21.46 -19.11
N THR A 19 5.38 21.25 -18.07
CA THR A 19 5.06 20.93 -16.69
C THR A 19 3.95 21.84 -16.18
N ALA A 20 2.69 21.44 -16.35
CA ALA A 20 1.57 22.18 -15.74
C ALA A 20 1.74 22.09 -14.22
N LYS A 21 2.22 23.19 -13.61
CA LYS A 21 2.31 23.32 -12.15
C LYS A 21 0.91 23.25 -11.57
N LEU A 22 0.80 22.67 -10.38
CA LEU A 22 -0.46 22.68 -9.63
C LEU A 22 -0.90 24.14 -9.37
N PRO A 23 -2.20 24.44 -9.44
CA PRO A 23 -2.72 25.78 -9.21
C PRO A 23 -2.75 26.18 -7.72
N PHE A 24 -2.20 25.34 -6.85
CA PHE A 24 -2.10 25.54 -5.41
C PHE A 24 -0.76 25.01 -4.90
N THR A 25 -0.39 25.46 -3.70
CA THR A 25 0.86 25.13 -3.01
C THR A 25 0.61 24.27 -1.78
N LEU A 26 1.66 23.58 -1.31
CA LEU A 26 1.60 22.83 -0.05
C LEU A 26 1.27 23.75 1.14
N GLN A 27 1.68 25.02 1.09
CA GLN A 27 1.41 26.01 2.13
C GLN A 27 -0.06 26.39 2.20
N GLU A 28 -0.73 26.58 1.05
CA GLU A 28 -2.17 26.85 0.99
C GLU A 28 -2.98 25.68 1.54
N LEU A 29 -2.62 24.44 1.17
CA LEU A 29 -3.25 23.25 1.72
C LEU A 29 -3.05 23.16 3.24
N ARG A 30 -1.84 23.46 3.73
CA ARG A 30 -1.54 23.46 5.16
C ARG A 30 -2.35 24.51 5.92
N ALA A 31 -2.50 25.70 5.34
CA ALA A 31 -3.21 26.82 5.95
C ALA A 31 -4.73 26.57 6.09
N ALA A 32 -5.30 25.73 5.22
CA ALA A 32 -6.70 25.34 5.31
C ALA A 32 -6.99 24.39 6.48
N ILE A 33 -6.00 23.63 6.92
CA ILE A 33 -6.17 22.61 7.96
C ILE A 33 -6.05 23.25 9.36
N PRO A 34 -6.97 22.95 10.29
CA PRO A 34 -6.86 23.41 11.67
C PRO A 34 -5.53 23.03 12.32
N ALA A 35 -4.87 23.98 12.98
CA ALA A 35 -3.51 23.78 13.54
C ALA A 35 -3.39 22.57 14.48
N HIS A 36 -4.43 22.31 15.28
CA HIS A 36 -4.47 21.18 16.21
C HIS A 36 -4.35 19.81 15.51
N CYS A 37 -4.70 19.70 14.22
CA CYS A 37 -4.56 18.46 13.46
C CYS A 37 -3.09 18.04 13.28
N PHE A 38 -2.14 18.98 13.38
CA PHE A 38 -0.70 18.70 13.33
C PHE A 38 -0.07 18.43 14.70
N GLU A 39 -0.87 18.32 15.75
CA GLU A 39 -0.40 18.13 17.12
C GLU A 39 -0.76 16.74 17.64
N PRO A 40 0.20 15.80 17.70
CA PRO A 40 -0.08 14.47 18.19
C PRO A 40 -0.34 14.48 19.70
N SER A 41 -1.41 13.84 20.13
CA SER A 41 -1.72 13.58 21.53
C SER A 41 -1.26 12.18 21.91
N VAL A 42 -0.25 12.09 22.78
CA VAL A 42 0.29 10.81 23.28
C VAL A 42 -0.81 9.94 23.89
N TRP A 43 -1.70 10.52 24.69
CA TRP A 43 -2.79 9.80 25.33
C TRP A 43 -3.80 9.26 24.33
N LYS A 44 -4.15 10.06 23.32
CA LYS A 44 -5.07 9.62 22.27
C LYS A 44 -4.43 8.50 21.44
N SER A 45 -3.18 8.66 21.00
CA SER A 45 -2.46 7.63 20.26
C SER A 45 -2.30 6.33 21.07
N LEU A 46 -1.96 6.42 22.36
CA LEU A 46 -1.91 5.25 23.26
C LEU A 46 -3.26 4.59 23.44
N SER A 47 -4.37 5.35 23.45
CA SER A 47 -5.71 4.75 23.57
C SER A 47 -6.06 3.84 22.39
N TYR A 48 -5.65 4.20 21.16
CA TYR A 48 -5.81 3.32 19.98
C TYR A 48 -4.95 2.07 20.09
N PHE A 49 -3.68 2.22 20.48
CA PHE A 49 -2.80 1.07 20.73
C PHE A 49 -3.39 0.10 21.76
N VAL A 50 -3.83 0.62 22.91
CA VAL A 50 -4.42 -0.19 23.99
C VAL A 50 -5.73 -0.83 23.56
N LEU A 51 -6.58 -0.11 22.83
CA LEU A 51 -7.82 -0.64 22.28
C LEU A 51 -7.54 -1.83 21.35
N ASP A 52 -6.62 -1.67 20.40
CA ASP A 52 -6.28 -2.72 19.43
C ASP A 52 -5.74 -3.97 20.14
N ILE A 53 -4.78 -3.81 21.06
CA ILE A 53 -4.23 -4.91 21.84
C ILE A 53 -5.31 -5.60 22.70
N SER A 54 -6.23 -4.83 23.29
CA SER A 54 -7.32 -5.38 24.10
C SER A 54 -8.28 -6.22 23.26
N ILE A 55 -8.65 -5.76 22.06
CA ILE A 55 -9.51 -6.53 21.15
C ILE A 55 -8.77 -7.78 20.66
N ILE A 56 -7.50 -7.67 20.29
CA ILE A 56 -6.66 -8.82 19.90
C ILE A 56 -6.63 -9.86 21.02
N ALA A 57 -6.36 -9.46 22.25
CA ALA A 57 -6.34 -10.37 23.40
C ALA A 57 -7.72 -11.02 23.66
N ALA A 58 -8.81 -10.25 23.53
CA ALA A 58 -10.17 -10.76 23.68
C ALA A 58 -10.52 -11.80 22.61
N LEU A 59 -10.16 -11.54 21.34
CA LEU A 59 -10.37 -12.49 20.24
C LEU A 59 -9.60 -13.79 20.46
N TYR A 60 -8.35 -13.71 20.94
CA TYR A 60 -7.59 -14.89 21.35
C TYR A 60 -8.26 -15.68 22.46
N ALA A 61 -8.74 -15.01 23.51
CA ALA A 61 -9.43 -15.66 24.62
C ALA A 61 -10.73 -16.35 24.15
N ILE A 62 -11.52 -15.70 23.31
CA ILE A 62 -12.76 -16.26 22.73
C ILE A 62 -12.43 -17.47 21.85
N ALA A 63 -11.45 -17.36 20.95
CA ALA A 63 -11.06 -18.47 20.08
C ALA A 63 -10.54 -19.67 20.88
N TYR A 64 -9.76 -19.41 21.93
CA TYR A 64 -9.28 -20.45 22.84
C TYR A 64 -10.43 -21.12 23.62
N THR A 65 -11.41 -20.35 24.09
CA THR A 65 -12.55 -20.89 24.82
C THR A 65 -13.48 -21.72 23.94
N LEU A 66 -13.69 -21.27 22.69
CA LEU A 66 -14.57 -21.97 21.75
C LEU A 66 -13.89 -23.17 21.07
N ASP A 67 -12.58 -23.10 20.80
CA ASP A 67 -11.73 -24.07 20.09
C ASP A 67 -12.45 -24.89 19.00
N SER A 68 -13.14 -24.19 18.10
CA SER A 68 -14.02 -24.80 17.10
C SER A 68 -13.59 -24.47 15.68
N TRP A 69 -13.45 -25.49 14.84
CA TRP A 69 -13.20 -25.35 13.39
C TRP A 69 -14.29 -24.58 12.66
N PHE A 70 -15.51 -24.48 13.20
CA PHE A 70 -16.55 -23.62 12.65
C PHE A 70 -16.33 -22.13 12.99
N PHE A 71 -15.71 -21.84 14.13
CA PHE A 71 -15.44 -20.47 14.57
C PHE A 71 -14.11 -19.93 14.02
N PHE A 72 -13.11 -20.79 13.81
CA PHE A 72 -11.78 -20.36 13.36
C PHE A 72 -11.78 -19.47 12.11
N PRO A 73 -12.56 -19.74 11.04
CA PRO A 73 -12.62 -18.82 9.89
C PRO A 73 -13.08 -17.41 10.24
N VAL A 74 -14.06 -17.27 11.14
CA VAL A 74 -14.53 -15.96 11.62
C VAL A 74 -13.45 -15.29 12.45
N PHE A 75 -12.82 -16.04 13.36
CA PHE A 75 -11.68 -15.56 14.15
C PHE A 75 -10.53 -15.10 13.25
N TRP A 76 -10.15 -15.83 12.20
CA TRP A 76 -9.06 -15.45 11.30
C TRP A 76 -9.32 -14.10 10.62
N LEU A 77 -10.55 -13.89 10.15
CA LEU A 77 -10.95 -12.62 9.54
C LEU A 77 -10.89 -11.46 10.53
N MET A 78 -11.46 -11.63 11.73
CA MET A 78 -11.47 -10.60 12.76
C MET A 78 -10.06 -10.30 13.28
N GLN A 79 -9.30 -11.34 13.64
CA GLN A 79 -7.97 -11.24 14.20
C GLN A 79 -6.97 -10.66 13.19
N GLY A 80 -7.02 -11.10 11.93
CA GLY A 80 -6.18 -10.54 10.87
C GLY A 80 -6.51 -9.08 10.53
N THR A 81 -7.79 -8.69 10.63
CA THR A 81 -8.20 -7.28 10.49
C THR A 81 -7.66 -6.43 11.65
N MET A 82 -7.65 -6.97 12.88
CA MET A 82 -7.05 -6.26 14.02
C MET A 82 -5.52 -6.21 13.97
N PHE A 83 -4.86 -7.21 13.39
CA PHE A 83 -3.43 -7.13 13.07
C PHE A 83 -3.12 -6.02 12.07
N TRP A 84 -4.00 -5.81 11.10
CA TRP A 84 -3.93 -4.66 10.20
C TRP A 84 -4.17 -3.32 10.94
N ALA A 85 -5.15 -3.23 11.85
CA ALA A 85 -5.34 -2.04 12.69
C ALA A 85 -4.07 -1.72 13.49
N LEU A 86 -3.46 -2.73 14.11
CA LEU A 86 -2.20 -2.61 14.85
C LEU A 86 -1.05 -2.15 13.95
N PHE A 87 -0.99 -2.63 12.71
CA PHE A 87 -0.03 -2.16 11.72
C PHE A 87 -0.17 -0.65 11.47
N VAL A 88 -1.40 -0.13 11.35
CA VAL A 88 -1.67 1.30 11.13
C VAL A 88 -1.22 2.15 12.33
N VAL A 89 -1.36 1.66 13.56
CA VAL A 89 -0.79 2.35 14.75
C VAL A 89 0.74 2.39 14.70
N GLY A 90 1.39 1.28 14.33
CA GLY A 90 2.83 1.24 14.13
C GLY A 90 3.31 2.09 12.94
N HIS A 91 2.47 2.25 11.91
CA HIS A 91 2.70 3.14 10.79
C HIS A 91 2.72 4.62 11.24
N ASP A 92 1.79 5.05 12.09
CA ASP A 92 1.82 6.40 12.70
C ASP A 92 3.08 6.63 13.53
N CYS A 93 3.54 5.59 14.24
CA CYS A 93 4.84 5.64 14.93
C CYS A 93 5.98 5.86 13.92
N GLY A 94 5.94 5.15 12.79
CA GLY A 94 6.92 5.27 11.72
C GLY A 94 7.01 6.67 11.11
N HIS A 95 5.87 7.35 11.01
CA HIS A 95 5.77 8.74 10.56
C HIS A 95 6.13 9.77 11.63
N GLY A 96 6.23 9.36 12.89
CA GLY A 96 6.34 10.28 14.02
C GLY A 96 5.05 11.05 14.30
N SER A 97 3.92 10.61 13.74
CA SER A 97 2.59 11.17 13.99
C SER A 97 1.92 10.58 15.24
N PHE A 98 2.44 9.47 15.78
CA PHE A 98 1.98 8.93 17.06
C PHE A 98 2.35 9.84 18.25
N SER A 99 3.58 10.39 18.27
CA SER A 99 4.10 11.27 19.33
C SER A 99 5.26 12.15 18.82
N ARG A 100 5.50 13.30 19.46
CA ARG A 100 6.72 14.11 19.23
C ARG A 100 7.99 13.44 19.79
N LEU A 101 7.85 12.44 20.67
CA LEU A 101 8.97 11.72 21.29
C LEU A 101 9.42 10.55 20.39
N LYS A 102 10.58 10.72 19.75
CA LYS A 102 11.15 9.70 18.84
C LYS A 102 11.33 8.32 19.49
N TRP A 103 11.79 8.28 20.75
CA TRP A 103 12.00 7.02 21.45
C TRP A 103 10.68 6.28 21.71
N LEU A 104 9.59 7.01 22.00
CA LEU A 104 8.28 6.43 22.25
C LEU A 104 7.71 5.84 20.95
N ASN A 105 7.84 6.55 19.83
CA ASN A 105 7.49 6.03 18.52
C ASN A 105 8.29 4.76 18.19
N SER A 106 9.59 4.73 18.49
CA SER A 106 10.38 3.52 18.29
C SER A 106 9.91 2.36 19.17
N LEU A 107 9.60 2.60 20.44
CA LEU A 107 9.11 1.57 21.35
C LEU A 107 7.76 1.01 20.89
N ILE A 108 6.75 1.87 20.74
CA ILE A 108 5.39 1.45 20.35
C ILE A 108 5.38 0.87 18.94
N GLY A 109 6.17 1.43 18.01
CA GLY A 109 6.32 0.91 16.66
C GLY A 109 6.79 -0.55 16.64
N HIS A 110 7.80 -0.91 17.44
CA HIS A 110 8.21 -2.31 17.57
C HIS A 110 7.15 -3.18 18.23
N LEU A 111 6.48 -2.69 19.29
CA LEU A 111 5.41 -3.45 19.95
C LEU A 111 4.22 -3.71 19.02
N CYS A 112 3.96 -2.82 18.06
CA CYS A 112 2.93 -3.02 17.04
C CYS A 112 3.39 -3.99 15.93
N HIS A 113 4.60 -3.78 15.40
CA HIS A 113 5.04 -4.40 14.14
C HIS A 113 5.72 -5.76 14.31
N ILE A 114 6.47 -5.98 15.40
CA ILE A 114 7.18 -7.24 15.61
C ILE A 114 6.22 -8.44 15.76
N PRO A 115 5.11 -8.36 16.54
CA PRO A 115 4.16 -9.47 16.65
C PRO A 115 3.52 -9.89 15.33
N ILE A 116 3.48 -9.00 14.34
CA ILE A 116 2.93 -9.23 13.00
C ILE A 116 4.04 -9.33 11.93
N LEU A 117 5.25 -9.73 12.34
CA LEU A 117 6.41 -9.99 11.47
C LEU A 117 6.80 -8.85 10.54
N VAL A 118 6.63 -7.61 10.97
CA VAL A 118 7.14 -6.43 10.27
C VAL A 118 8.42 -5.94 10.96
N PRO A 119 9.58 -5.88 10.26
CA PRO A 119 10.79 -5.30 10.83
C PRO A 119 10.64 -3.78 10.89
N TYR A 120 10.16 -3.27 12.03
CA TYR A 120 9.71 -1.88 12.20
C TYR A 120 10.62 -0.83 11.54
N HIS A 121 11.92 -0.78 11.88
CA HIS A 121 12.82 0.21 11.31
C HIS A 121 13.10 -0.01 9.83
N GLY A 122 13.29 -1.27 9.41
CA GLY A 122 13.50 -1.61 8.00
C GLY A 122 12.33 -1.13 7.15
N TRP A 123 11.10 -1.46 7.57
CA TRP A 123 9.87 -1.02 6.92
C TRP A 123 9.68 0.50 7.04
N ARG A 124 9.87 1.11 8.21
CA ARG A 124 9.71 2.56 8.42
C ARG A 124 10.57 3.38 7.48
N ILE A 125 11.83 2.97 7.29
CA ILE A 125 12.78 3.73 6.45
C ILE A 125 12.40 3.60 4.98
N SER A 126 12.09 2.40 4.48
CA SER A 126 11.64 2.22 3.10
C SER A 126 10.30 2.90 2.82
N HIS A 127 9.37 2.84 3.78
CA HIS A 127 8.08 3.53 3.73
C HIS A 127 8.24 5.06 3.69
N ARG A 128 9.17 5.62 4.47
CA ARG A 128 9.52 7.05 4.38
C ARG A 128 10.05 7.41 2.98
N THR A 129 10.86 6.53 2.37
CA THR A 129 11.36 6.73 1.00
C THR A 129 10.21 6.68 -0.02
N HIS A 130 9.28 5.73 0.11
CA HIS A 130 8.05 5.68 -0.68
C HIS A 130 7.26 6.99 -0.59
N HIS A 131 7.00 7.49 0.63
CA HIS A 131 6.28 8.75 0.81
C HIS A 131 7.00 9.98 0.26
N ALA A 132 8.33 10.02 0.37
CA ALA A 132 9.13 11.10 -0.21
C ALA A 132 9.10 11.08 -1.75
N ASN A 133 8.90 9.92 -2.35
CA ASN A 133 9.02 9.67 -3.79
C ASN A 133 7.72 9.23 -4.48
N THR A 134 6.58 9.26 -3.79
CA THR A 134 5.32 8.67 -4.27
C THR A 134 4.99 9.18 -5.67
N GLY A 135 4.58 8.29 -6.58
CA GLY A 135 4.21 8.66 -7.94
C GLY A 135 5.38 8.93 -8.89
N SER A 136 6.63 8.76 -8.43
CA SER A 136 7.82 8.74 -9.29
C SER A 136 8.13 7.31 -9.73
N ILE A 137 8.26 7.08 -11.03
CA ILE A 137 8.69 5.76 -11.54
C ILE A 137 10.15 5.48 -11.15
N GLU A 138 10.96 6.52 -11.11
CA GLU A 138 12.41 6.40 -10.97
C GLU A 138 12.84 6.18 -9.53
N THR A 139 12.08 6.67 -8.54
CA THR A 139 12.54 6.73 -7.14
C THR A 139 11.56 6.15 -6.11
N ASP A 140 10.33 5.79 -6.49
CA ASP A 140 9.39 5.16 -5.55
C ASP A 140 9.77 3.69 -5.23
N GLU A 141 9.68 3.31 -3.96
CA GLU A 141 10.06 2.00 -3.45
C GLU A 141 8.92 0.98 -3.40
N SER A 142 7.66 1.43 -3.47
CA SER A 142 6.50 0.59 -3.20
C SER A 142 5.46 0.68 -4.30
N TRP A 143 5.02 -0.47 -4.77
CA TRP A 143 3.92 -0.64 -5.73
C TRP A 143 3.97 0.17 -7.04
N TYR A 144 5.11 0.76 -7.40
CA TYR A 144 5.27 1.49 -8.65
C TYR A 144 5.06 0.63 -9.91
N PRO A 145 4.62 1.23 -11.04
CA PRO A 145 4.43 0.54 -12.29
C PRO A 145 5.77 0.14 -12.90
N VAL A 146 5.81 -1.07 -13.43
CA VAL A 146 6.90 -1.49 -14.31
C VAL A 146 6.66 -0.96 -15.72
N SER A 147 7.73 -0.74 -16.47
CA SER A 147 7.62 -0.40 -17.89
C SER A 147 7.13 -1.60 -18.71
N GLN A 148 6.56 -1.34 -19.89
CA GLN A 148 6.10 -2.41 -20.79
C GLN A 148 7.25 -3.37 -21.15
N SER A 149 8.41 -2.83 -21.55
CA SER A 149 9.57 -3.66 -21.90
C SER A 149 10.02 -4.56 -20.75
N TYR A 150 10.00 -4.07 -19.51
CA TYR A 150 10.33 -4.87 -18.34
C TYR A 150 9.26 -5.93 -18.04
N TYR A 151 7.97 -5.57 -18.13
CA TYR A 151 6.86 -6.52 -17.95
C TYR A 151 6.96 -7.71 -18.92
N GLU A 152 7.31 -7.46 -20.18
CA GLU A 152 7.47 -8.49 -21.22
C GLU A 152 8.64 -9.44 -20.92
N GLN A 153 9.72 -8.93 -20.33
CA GLN A 153 10.94 -9.69 -20.01
C GLN A 153 10.97 -10.20 -18.56
N MET A 154 9.97 -9.86 -17.76
CA MET A 154 9.94 -10.14 -16.32
C MET A 154 10.04 -11.65 -16.04
N PRO A 155 10.92 -12.08 -15.11
CA PRO A 155 11.00 -13.47 -14.69
C PRO A 155 9.64 -13.98 -14.19
N TRP A 156 9.33 -15.26 -14.46
CA TRP A 156 8.03 -15.84 -14.15
C TRP A 156 7.66 -15.72 -12.65
N TYR A 157 8.64 -15.83 -11.75
CA TYR A 157 8.41 -15.75 -10.31
C TYR A 157 8.08 -14.33 -9.86
N GLU A 158 8.75 -13.30 -10.41
CA GLU A 158 8.38 -11.92 -10.14
C GLU A 158 6.98 -11.63 -10.68
N LYS A 159 6.67 -12.14 -11.87
CA LYS A 159 5.35 -12.00 -12.48
C LYS A 159 4.27 -12.68 -11.64
N LEU A 160 4.54 -13.88 -11.10
CA LEU A 160 3.67 -14.61 -10.19
C LEU A 160 3.30 -13.75 -8.98
N PHE A 161 4.29 -13.28 -8.22
CA PHE A 161 4.03 -12.52 -6.99
C PHE A 161 3.47 -11.12 -7.26
N ARG A 162 3.92 -10.45 -8.33
CA ARG A 162 3.47 -9.09 -8.66
C ARG A 162 2.06 -9.04 -9.22
N PHE A 163 1.69 -10.00 -10.09
CA PHE A 163 0.47 -9.90 -10.88
C PHE A 163 -0.52 -11.05 -10.70
N TYR A 164 -0.12 -12.22 -10.18
CA TYR A 164 -1.05 -13.35 -10.03
C TYR A 164 -1.45 -13.60 -8.57
N VAL A 165 -0.54 -13.36 -7.62
CA VAL A 165 -0.81 -13.44 -6.18
C VAL A 165 -0.43 -12.14 -5.44
N PRO A 166 -0.88 -10.96 -5.91
CA PRO A 166 -0.45 -9.67 -5.37
C PRO A 166 -0.79 -9.46 -3.89
N LEU A 167 -1.81 -10.16 -3.37
CA LEU A 167 -2.25 -10.06 -1.98
C LEU A 167 -1.40 -10.89 -0.99
N LEU A 168 -0.33 -11.52 -1.47
CA LEU A 168 0.62 -12.29 -0.67
C LEU A 168 2.06 -11.85 -0.97
N ALA A 169 2.24 -10.67 -1.57
CA ALA A 169 3.52 -10.18 -2.03
C ALA A 169 4.36 -9.57 -0.90
N TYR A 170 3.72 -9.04 0.14
CA TYR A 170 4.41 -8.28 1.19
C TYR A 170 5.54 -9.02 1.92
N PRO A 171 5.39 -10.29 2.35
CA PRO A 171 6.50 -11.01 2.97
C PRO A 171 7.71 -11.10 2.04
N LEU A 172 7.49 -11.35 0.75
CA LEU A 172 8.57 -11.37 -0.24
C LEU A 172 9.20 -9.98 -0.41
N TYR A 173 8.38 -8.91 -0.40
CA TYR A 173 8.84 -7.53 -0.44
C TYR A 173 9.84 -7.20 0.69
N LEU A 174 9.65 -7.79 1.87
CA LEU A 174 10.58 -7.59 3.00
C LEU A 174 11.96 -8.20 2.71
N PHE A 175 12.03 -9.36 2.08
CA PHE A 175 13.30 -10.01 1.73
C PHE A 175 13.92 -9.51 0.43
N ARG A 176 13.10 -9.02 -0.50
CA ARG A 176 13.50 -8.51 -1.81
C ARG A 176 12.64 -7.30 -2.16
N ARG A 177 13.24 -6.18 -2.55
CA ARG A 177 12.50 -4.98 -2.98
C ARG A 177 11.54 -5.27 -4.15
N SER A 178 10.68 -4.30 -4.47
CA SER A 178 9.79 -4.37 -5.63
C SER A 178 10.55 -4.70 -6.92
N PRO A 179 9.89 -5.33 -7.92
CA PRO A 179 10.50 -5.63 -9.22
C PRO A 179 11.19 -4.39 -9.81
N SER A 180 12.20 -4.60 -10.65
CA SER A 180 13.10 -3.58 -11.24
C SER A 180 13.89 -2.68 -10.27
N ARG A 181 13.81 -2.90 -8.94
CA ARG A 181 14.76 -2.30 -7.99
C ARG A 181 15.95 -3.23 -7.75
N ASP A 182 17.14 -2.66 -7.73
CA ASP A 182 18.37 -3.42 -7.49
C ASP A 182 18.41 -3.97 -6.05
N GLY A 183 18.39 -5.30 -5.95
CA GLY A 183 18.66 -6.08 -4.74
C GLY A 183 17.96 -5.56 -3.48
N GLY A 184 18.61 -5.73 -2.33
CA GLY A 184 18.18 -5.13 -1.07
C GLY A 184 17.12 -5.91 -0.30
N SER A 185 17.17 -5.76 1.02
CA SER A 185 16.32 -6.43 1.99
C SER A 185 16.05 -5.47 3.14
N HIS A 186 14.86 -5.57 3.73
CA HIS A 186 14.46 -4.79 4.90
C HIS A 186 15.18 -5.24 6.17
N PHE A 187 15.84 -6.40 6.15
CA PHE A 187 16.52 -6.99 7.29
C PHE A 187 18.04 -6.75 7.30
N LEU A 188 18.62 -6.36 6.16
CA LEU A 188 20.06 -6.23 5.98
C LEU A 188 20.50 -4.77 6.16
N PRO A 189 21.31 -4.43 7.19
CA PRO A 189 21.74 -3.04 7.44
C PRO A 189 22.53 -2.40 6.29
N GLY A 190 23.18 -3.22 5.44
CA GLY A 190 23.90 -2.78 4.24
C GLY A 190 23.04 -2.72 2.97
N SER A 191 21.73 -2.88 3.09
CA SER A 191 20.80 -2.80 1.95
C SER A 191 20.83 -1.39 1.32
N PRO A 192 20.68 -1.28 -0.02
CA PRO A 192 20.53 0.01 -0.71
C PRO A 192 19.33 0.86 -0.23
N LEU A 193 18.40 0.27 0.54
CA LEU A 193 17.28 0.98 1.17
C LEU A 193 17.72 1.96 2.26
N PHE A 194 18.91 1.79 2.82
CA PHE A 194 19.30 2.42 4.08
C PHE A 194 20.56 3.26 3.93
N ARG A 195 20.60 4.38 4.66
CA ARG A 195 21.84 5.14 4.84
C ARG A 195 22.74 4.41 5.84
N PRO A 196 24.08 4.52 5.73
CA PRO A 196 25.00 3.90 6.70
C PRO A 196 24.72 4.29 8.17
N SER A 197 24.18 5.49 8.41
CA SER A 197 23.78 5.97 9.74
C SER A 197 22.58 5.22 10.34
N GLU A 198 21.78 4.53 9.53
CA GLU A 198 20.54 3.84 9.93
C GLU A 198 20.79 2.36 10.25
N LYS A 199 22.04 1.89 10.13
CA LYS A 199 22.40 0.47 10.28
C LYS A 199 21.95 -0.14 11.62
N TRP A 200 22.03 0.63 12.70
CA TRP A 200 21.72 0.16 14.05
C TRP A 200 20.21 0.05 14.29
N ASP A 201 19.42 0.94 13.69
CA ASP A 201 17.97 0.86 13.68
C ASP A 201 17.54 -0.44 12.98
N VAL A 202 18.06 -0.69 11.77
CA VAL A 202 17.74 -1.90 11.00
C VAL A 202 18.16 -3.16 11.76
N LEU A 203 19.38 -3.20 12.30
CA LEU A 203 19.87 -4.36 13.05
C LEU A 203 18.98 -4.65 14.28
N THR A 204 18.56 -3.60 15.00
CA THR A 204 17.68 -3.74 16.17
C THR A 204 16.36 -4.41 15.77
N SER A 205 15.68 -3.91 14.74
CA SER A 205 14.42 -4.50 14.28
C SER A 205 14.60 -5.91 13.74
N SER A 206 15.70 -6.21 13.04
CA SER A 206 16.01 -7.55 12.54
C SER A 206 16.21 -8.55 13.68
N VAL A 207 16.91 -8.16 14.75
CA VAL A 207 17.09 -9.00 15.94
C VAL A 207 15.76 -9.25 16.64
N LEU A 208 14.95 -8.21 16.86
CA LEU A 208 13.62 -8.35 17.48
C LEU A 208 12.70 -9.25 16.65
N TRP A 209 12.75 -9.12 15.32
CA TRP A 209 11.97 -9.95 14.40
C TRP A 209 12.43 -11.42 14.44
N ALA A 210 13.75 -11.67 14.47
CA ALA A 210 14.29 -13.01 14.60
C ALA A 210 13.91 -13.64 15.95
N MET A 211 13.91 -12.86 17.04
CA MET A 211 13.43 -13.33 18.35
C MET A 211 11.94 -13.70 18.31
N MET A 212 11.11 -12.94 17.59
CA MET A 212 9.70 -13.31 17.40
C MET A 212 9.57 -14.64 16.64
N LEU A 213 10.33 -14.84 15.56
CA LEU A 213 10.34 -16.13 14.85
C LEU A 213 10.76 -17.30 15.75
N VAL A 214 11.82 -17.11 16.55
CA VAL A 214 12.25 -18.13 17.52
C VAL A 214 11.13 -18.41 18.52
N GLY A 215 10.46 -17.37 19.04
CA GLY A 215 9.30 -17.51 19.91
C GLY A 215 8.17 -18.33 19.27
N LEU A 216 7.79 -18.03 18.03
CA LEU A 216 6.81 -18.81 17.28
C LEU A 216 7.26 -20.26 17.07
N GLY A 217 8.54 -20.48 16.78
CA GLY A 217 9.13 -21.81 16.64
C GLY A 217 9.06 -22.63 17.93
N LEU A 218 9.37 -22.03 19.07
CA LEU A 218 9.28 -22.65 20.39
C LEU A 218 7.82 -22.98 20.76
N LEU A 219 6.88 -22.08 20.51
CA LEU A 219 5.45 -22.33 20.72
C LEU A 219 4.95 -23.47 19.83
N THR A 220 5.42 -23.51 18.58
CA THR A 220 5.10 -24.58 17.62
C THR A 220 5.65 -25.93 18.07
N TYR A 221 6.87 -25.97 18.59
CA TYR A 221 7.47 -27.17 19.15
C TYR A 221 6.70 -27.67 20.37
N GLN A 222 6.29 -26.77 21.27
CA GLN A 222 5.63 -27.10 22.52
C GLN A 222 4.16 -27.52 22.37
N TRP A 223 3.42 -26.89 21.45
CA TRP A 223 1.96 -27.08 21.30
C TRP A 223 1.53 -27.65 19.95
N GLY A 224 2.48 -27.89 19.04
CA GLY A 224 2.23 -28.45 17.72
C GLY A 224 1.87 -27.40 16.66
N TRP A 225 2.13 -27.77 15.40
CA TRP A 225 1.94 -26.89 14.24
C TRP A 225 0.49 -26.44 14.02
N LEU A 226 -0.51 -27.21 14.49
CA LEU A 226 -1.91 -26.80 14.40
C LEU A 226 -2.22 -25.57 15.24
N VAL A 227 -1.54 -25.38 16.38
CA VAL A 227 -1.73 -24.17 17.18
C VAL A 227 -1.17 -22.95 16.45
N LEU A 228 0.02 -23.07 15.86
CA LEU A 228 0.58 -22.03 14.98
C LEU A 228 -0.38 -21.71 13.83
N LEU A 229 -0.93 -22.73 13.15
CA LEU A 229 -1.85 -22.52 12.04
C LEU A 229 -3.11 -21.77 12.48
N LYS A 230 -3.82 -22.30 13.49
CA LYS A 230 -5.14 -21.82 13.93
C LYS A 230 -5.06 -20.41 14.52
N TYR A 231 -4.06 -20.15 15.35
CA TYR A 231 -4.01 -18.95 16.19
C TYR A 231 -3.11 -17.84 15.62
N TYR A 232 -2.16 -18.18 14.75
CA TYR A 232 -1.19 -17.19 14.28
C TYR A 232 -1.12 -17.08 12.76
N LEU A 233 -0.79 -18.17 12.06
CA LEU A 233 -0.50 -18.13 10.62
C LEU A 233 -1.74 -17.74 9.80
N ALA A 234 -2.92 -18.30 10.10
CA ALA A 234 -4.13 -17.95 9.34
C ALA A 234 -4.57 -16.48 9.55
N PRO A 235 -4.65 -15.94 10.78
CA PRO A 235 -4.84 -14.49 10.98
C PRO A 235 -3.75 -13.62 10.34
N TYR A 236 -2.49 -14.05 10.41
CA TYR A 236 -1.37 -13.35 9.80
C TYR A 236 -1.52 -13.25 8.27
N LEU A 237 -1.97 -14.31 7.60
CA LEU A 237 -2.25 -14.27 6.16
C LEU A 237 -3.37 -13.28 5.81
N VAL A 238 -4.41 -13.18 6.65
CA VAL A 238 -5.45 -12.14 6.49
C VAL A 238 -4.88 -10.74 6.64
N PHE A 239 -3.98 -10.51 7.60
CA PHE A 239 -3.25 -9.25 7.73
C PHE A 239 -2.42 -8.93 6.48
N VAL A 240 -1.66 -9.89 5.97
CA VAL A 240 -0.86 -9.72 4.74
C VAL A 240 -1.76 -9.32 3.57
N MET A 241 -2.89 -10.00 3.40
CA MET A 241 -3.88 -9.65 2.37
C MET A 241 -4.42 -8.23 2.53
N TRP A 242 -4.71 -7.79 3.77
CA TRP A 242 -5.13 -6.41 4.03
C TRP A 242 -4.05 -5.40 3.65
N LEU A 243 -2.80 -5.64 4.07
CA LEU A 243 -1.69 -4.74 3.79
C LEU A 243 -1.47 -4.55 2.29
N ASP A 244 -1.39 -5.66 1.55
CA ASP A 244 -1.21 -5.61 0.11
C ASP A 244 -2.43 -4.99 -0.59
N LEU A 245 -3.66 -5.33 -0.16
CA LEU A 245 -4.89 -4.79 -0.74
C LEU A 245 -5.00 -3.27 -0.57
N VAL A 246 -4.77 -2.77 0.65
CA VAL A 246 -4.87 -1.33 0.95
C VAL A 246 -3.80 -0.56 0.20
N THR A 247 -2.55 -1.02 0.26
CA THR A 247 -1.44 -0.36 -0.46
C THR A 247 -1.69 -0.38 -1.97
N PHE A 248 -2.13 -1.50 -2.54
CA PHE A 248 -2.46 -1.58 -3.96
C PHE A 248 -3.56 -0.59 -4.35
N LEU A 249 -4.68 -0.58 -3.62
CA LEU A 249 -5.86 0.21 -3.99
C LEU A 249 -5.66 1.72 -3.91
N HIS A 250 -4.77 2.18 -3.02
CA HIS A 250 -4.48 3.60 -2.88
C HIS A 250 -3.46 4.12 -3.90
N HIS A 251 -2.66 3.24 -4.50
CA HIS A 251 -1.58 3.60 -5.43
C HIS A 251 -1.78 3.10 -6.86
N THR A 252 -2.79 2.25 -7.10
CA THR A 252 -3.01 1.57 -8.38
C THR A 252 -4.42 1.82 -8.91
N GLU A 253 -4.53 2.72 -9.89
CA GLU A 253 -5.76 3.00 -10.64
C GLU A 253 -5.38 3.50 -12.06
N PRO A 254 -6.15 3.19 -13.11
CA PRO A 254 -5.80 3.52 -14.50
C PRO A 254 -5.65 5.01 -14.78
N ASP A 255 -6.33 5.87 -14.04
CA ASP A 255 -6.35 7.33 -14.24
C ASP A 255 -5.48 8.09 -13.22
N ILE A 256 -4.72 7.36 -12.38
CA ILE A 256 -3.68 7.95 -11.54
C ILE A 256 -2.38 8.06 -12.37
N PRO A 257 -1.83 9.27 -12.54
CA PRO A 257 -0.60 9.47 -13.27
C PRO A 257 0.62 9.04 -12.45
N TRP A 258 1.62 8.53 -13.15
CA TRP A 258 2.98 8.33 -12.68
C TRP A 258 3.93 9.24 -13.48
N TYR A 259 4.99 9.71 -12.83
CA TYR A 259 5.86 10.75 -13.37
C TYR A 259 7.32 10.31 -13.48
N ARG A 260 8.06 10.93 -14.41
CA ARG A 260 9.51 10.80 -14.62
C ARG A 260 10.16 12.18 -14.70
N GLY A 261 11.44 12.26 -14.34
CA GLY A 261 12.24 13.48 -14.44
C GLY A 261 11.57 14.72 -13.85
N ASP A 262 11.69 15.85 -14.54
CA ASP A 262 11.25 17.17 -14.06
C ASP A 262 9.72 17.32 -13.96
N ASP A 263 8.94 16.36 -14.48
CA ASP A 263 7.49 16.34 -14.31
C ASP A 263 7.06 15.91 -12.91
N TRP A 264 7.96 15.31 -12.13
CA TRP A 264 7.71 14.90 -10.76
C TRP A 264 8.20 15.95 -9.76
N TYR A 265 7.36 16.25 -8.77
CA TYR A 265 7.77 16.89 -7.53
C TYR A 265 6.82 16.44 -6.42
N PHE A 266 7.28 16.55 -5.17
CA PHE A 266 6.61 15.98 -3.98
C PHE A 266 5.08 16.12 -3.99
N LEU A 267 4.53 17.34 -4.08
CA LEU A 267 3.08 17.54 -3.97
C LEU A 267 2.33 16.89 -5.13
N LYS A 268 2.87 16.92 -6.35
CA LYS A 268 2.25 16.29 -7.51
C LYS A 268 2.24 14.76 -7.37
N GLY A 269 3.34 14.20 -6.86
CA GLY A 269 3.47 12.78 -6.55
C GLY A 269 2.56 12.31 -5.40
N ALA A 270 2.44 13.11 -4.33
CA ALA A 270 1.53 12.83 -3.21
C ALA A 270 0.06 12.77 -3.67
N LEU A 271 -0.32 13.54 -4.69
CA LEU A 271 -1.66 13.52 -5.31
C LEU A 271 -1.86 12.37 -6.32
N SER A 272 -0.83 11.57 -6.60
CA SER A 272 -0.95 10.29 -7.30
C SER A 272 -1.43 9.18 -6.35
N THR A 273 -2.44 9.51 -5.55
CA THR A 273 -3.11 8.63 -4.59
C THR A 273 -4.62 8.83 -4.67
N ILE A 274 -5.39 7.91 -4.12
CA ILE A 274 -6.85 7.95 -4.14
C ILE A 274 -7.42 7.56 -2.78
N ASP A 275 -8.42 8.28 -2.30
CA ASP A 275 -9.15 7.92 -1.10
C ASP A 275 -10.10 6.73 -1.37
N ARG A 276 -10.17 5.78 -0.43
CA ARG A 276 -11.00 4.57 -0.55
C ARG A 276 -11.90 4.43 0.67
N ASN A 277 -13.14 4.02 0.43
CA ASN A 277 -14.12 3.75 1.47
C ASN A 277 -14.23 2.24 1.75
N TYR A 278 -13.79 1.82 2.94
CA TYR A 278 -13.86 0.43 3.42
C TYR A 278 -15.16 0.10 4.18
N GLY A 279 -16.16 0.98 4.12
CA GLY A 279 -17.47 0.81 4.77
C GLY A 279 -17.36 0.74 6.29
N LEU A 280 -17.94 -0.31 6.89
CA LEU A 280 -17.95 -0.51 8.34
C LEU A 280 -16.56 -0.71 8.94
N ILE A 281 -15.57 -1.04 8.10
CA ILE A 281 -14.21 -1.33 8.53
C ILE A 281 -13.34 -0.06 8.63
N ASN A 282 -13.79 1.09 8.09
CA ASN A 282 -13.01 2.34 8.11
C ASN A 282 -12.49 2.71 9.50
N SER A 283 -13.34 2.65 10.53
CA SER A 283 -12.95 2.97 11.90
C SER A 283 -12.00 1.95 12.52
N ILE A 284 -12.08 0.68 12.12
CA ILE A 284 -11.14 -0.37 12.55
C ILE A 284 -9.78 -0.14 11.88
N HIS A 285 -9.78 0.37 10.65
CA HIS A 285 -8.58 0.74 9.89
C HIS A 285 -8.00 2.10 10.30
N HIS A 286 -8.47 2.68 11.41
CA HIS A 286 -8.03 3.99 11.88
C HIS A 286 -8.20 5.09 10.82
N ASP A 287 -9.22 4.94 9.96
CA ASP A 287 -9.56 5.84 8.85
C ASP A 287 -8.43 6.07 7.82
N ILE A 288 -7.48 5.15 7.70
CA ILE A 288 -6.37 5.23 6.71
C ILE A 288 -6.83 5.37 5.25
N GLY A 289 -8.11 5.08 4.98
CA GLY A 289 -8.75 5.31 3.68
C GLY A 289 -8.66 6.77 3.18
N THR A 290 -8.45 7.75 4.07
CA THR A 290 -8.13 9.15 3.75
C THR A 290 -6.65 9.33 3.37
N HIS A 291 -6.25 8.64 2.31
CA HIS A 291 -4.86 8.44 1.93
C HIS A 291 -4.24 9.64 1.23
N VAL A 292 -5.03 10.47 0.54
CA VAL A 292 -4.54 11.70 -0.11
C VAL A 292 -3.98 12.67 0.92
N ALA A 293 -4.75 13.00 1.97
CA ALA A 293 -4.29 13.89 3.02
C ALA A 293 -3.09 13.30 3.78
N HIS A 294 -3.09 11.98 3.98
CA HIS A 294 -1.96 11.25 4.57
C HIS A 294 -0.67 11.46 3.77
N HIS A 295 -0.68 11.26 2.46
CA HIS A 295 0.49 11.46 1.60
C HIS A 295 0.97 12.91 1.52
N VAL A 296 0.05 13.87 1.59
CA VAL A 296 0.41 15.29 1.59
C VAL A 296 1.01 15.71 2.95
N PHE A 297 0.50 15.18 4.06
CA PHE A 297 0.87 15.55 5.43
C PHE A 297 1.24 14.35 6.32
N LEU A 298 2.38 13.73 6.01
CA LEU A 298 2.87 12.49 6.62
C LEU A 298 2.90 12.48 8.15
N SER A 299 3.18 13.61 8.79
CA SER A 299 3.30 13.71 10.26
C SER A 299 1.96 13.94 10.97
N MET A 300 0.84 13.87 10.25
CA MET A 300 -0.50 14.00 10.82
C MET A 300 -0.96 12.67 11.44
N PRO A 301 -1.48 12.67 12.68
CA PRO A 301 -2.06 11.47 13.26
C PRO A 301 -3.30 11.03 12.50
N HIS A 302 -3.53 9.72 12.38
CA HIS A 302 -4.66 9.16 11.64
C HIS A 302 -6.03 9.75 12.05
N TYR A 303 -6.22 10.01 13.35
CA TYR A 303 -7.47 10.54 13.92
C TYR A 303 -7.75 12.01 13.57
N HIS A 304 -6.89 12.65 12.78
CA HIS A 304 -7.10 13.98 12.21
C HIS A 304 -7.23 13.99 10.68
N LEU A 305 -6.96 12.86 10.01
CA LEU A 305 -6.93 12.81 8.55
C LEU A 305 -8.28 13.16 7.92
N LYS A 306 -9.41 12.68 8.46
CA LYS A 306 -10.75 13.08 7.98
C LYS A 306 -10.95 14.60 7.99
N THR A 307 -10.62 15.24 9.11
CA THR A 307 -10.73 16.71 9.23
C THR A 307 -9.84 17.42 8.21
N ALA A 308 -8.61 16.93 8.04
CA ALA A 308 -7.70 17.50 7.06
C ALA A 308 -8.17 17.30 5.62
N THR A 309 -8.67 16.12 5.27
CA THR A 309 -9.24 15.82 3.96
C THR A 309 -10.38 16.78 3.64
N GLU A 310 -11.36 16.97 4.53
CA GLU A 310 -12.45 17.91 4.30
C GLU A 310 -11.95 19.36 4.14
N ALA A 311 -10.91 19.76 4.86
CA ALA A 311 -10.33 21.10 4.75
C ALA A 311 -9.62 21.36 3.41
N ILE A 312 -8.94 20.36 2.85
CA ILE A 312 -8.16 20.54 1.61
C ILE A 312 -8.96 20.23 0.34
N LYS A 313 -10.03 19.43 0.43
CA LYS A 313 -10.90 19.05 -0.70
C LYS A 313 -11.31 20.24 -1.58
N PRO A 314 -11.80 21.38 -1.04
CA PRO A 314 -12.21 22.52 -1.87
C PRO A 314 -11.05 23.15 -2.66
N ILE A 315 -9.83 23.13 -2.12
CA ILE A 315 -8.64 23.69 -2.78
C ILE A 315 -8.12 22.72 -3.84
N LEU A 316 -8.12 21.42 -3.55
CA LEU A 316 -7.71 20.39 -4.49
C LEU A 316 -8.63 20.31 -5.71
N GLY A 317 -9.94 20.53 -5.54
CA GLY A 317 -10.91 20.52 -6.63
C GLY A 317 -10.84 19.24 -7.47
N SER A 318 -10.61 19.38 -8.77
CA SER A 318 -10.47 18.24 -9.69
C SER A 318 -9.25 17.34 -9.45
N TYR A 319 -8.27 17.79 -8.65
CA TYR A 319 -7.10 16.99 -8.30
C TYR A 319 -7.34 16.04 -7.13
N TYR A 320 -8.42 16.23 -6.36
CA TYR A 320 -8.80 15.29 -5.32
C TYR A 320 -9.45 14.05 -5.94
N ARG A 321 -8.93 12.86 -5.59
CA ARG A 321 -9.42 11.57 -6.06
C ARG A 321 -9.99 10.77 -4.91
N HIS A 322 -11.20 10.25 -5.10
CA HIS A 322 -11.82 9.30 -4.19
C HIS A 322 -12.62 8.25 -4.97
N SER A 323 -12.85 7.10 -4.35
CA SER A 323 -13.76 6.09 -4.87
C SER A 323 -14.60 5.47 -3.75
N ASN A 324 -15.91 5.50 -3.94
CA ASN A 324 -16.89 4.79 -3.11
C ASN A 324 -17.27 3.41 -3.70
N GLU A 325 -16.62 3.00 -4.80
CA GLU A 325 -16.87 1.68 -5.39
C GLU A 325 -16.45 0.57 -4.42
N PRO A 326 -17.28 -0.49 -4.23
CA PRO A 326 -16.95 -1.59 -3.34
C PRO A 326 -15.52 -2.12 -3.55
N ILE A 327 -14.79 -2.30 -2.46
CA ILE A 327 -13.34 -2.59 -2.45
C ILE A 327 -12.95 -3.72 -3.40
N TRP A 328 -13.68 -4.84 -3.40
CA TRP A 328 -13.40 -5.96 -4.30
C TRP A 328 -13.63 -5.65 -5.78
N LYS A 329 -14.62 -4.80 -6.09
CA LYS A 329 -14.87 -4.34 -7.46
C LYS A 329 -13.78 -3.38 -7.93
N SER A 330 -13.40 -2.43 -7.07
CA SER A 330 -12.25 -1.54 -7.29
C SER A 330 -10.96 -2.34 -7.52
N PHE A 331 -10.71 -3.34 -6.67
CA PHE A 331 -9.53 -4.19 -6.75
C PHE A 331 -9.49 -4.96 -8.06
N MET A 332 -10.58 -5.63 -8.44
CA MET A 332 -10.66 -6.37 -9.71
C MET A 332 -10.47 -5.44 -10.92
N ARG A 333 -11.05 -4.24 -10.91
CA ARG A 333 -10.87 -3.27 -11.99
C ARG A 333 -9.40 -2.88 -12.15
N SER A 334 -8.78 -2.38 -11.08
CA SER A 334 -7.37 -1.99 -11.09
C SER A 334 -6.45 -3.18 -11.39
N TYR A 335 -6.74 -4.35 -10.84
CA TYR A 335 -6.00 -5.58 -11.11
C TYR A 335 -5.90 -5.88 -12.61
N TRP A 336 -7.01 -5.81 -13.36
CA TRP A 336 -6.98 -6.08 -14.80
C TRP A 336 -6.46 -4.92 -15.64
N ALA A 337 -6.73 -3.68 -15.21
CA ALA A 337 -6.41 -2.49 -15.99
C ALA A 337 -4.98 -1.96 -15.76
N CYS A 338 -4.33 -2.33 -14.65
CA CYS A 338 -3.05 -1.76 -14.24
C CYS A 338 -1.91 -2.80 -14.27
N GLN A 339 -1.36 -3.03 -15.46
CA GLN A 339 -0.33 -4.06 -15.67
C GLN A 339 1.06 -3.45 -15.87
N PHE A 340 1.18 -2.44 -16.73
CA PHE A 340 2.44 -1.75 -16.99
C PHE A 340 2.17 -0.30 -17.41
N VAL A 341 3.23 0.50 -17.58
CA VAL A 341 3.17 1.85 -18.17
C VAL A 341 4.05 1.91 -19.41
N SER A 342 3.80 2.89 -20.29
CA SER A 342 4.64 3.13 -21.46
C SER A 342 6.10 3.36 -21.05
N ASP A 343 7.04 2.81 -21.81
CA ASP A 343 8.49 3.07 -21.66
C ASP A 343 8.85 4.56 -21.90
N GLN A 344 8.00 5.30 -22.60
CA GLN A 344 8.24 6.68 -23.00
C GLN A 344 7.27 7.65 -22.31
N GLY A 345 7.61 8.94 -22.34
CA GLY A 345 6.80 10.01 -21.77
C GLY A 345 7.12 10.31 -20.30
N SER A 346 6.82 11.53 -19.89
CA SER A 346 7.11 12.05 -18.56
C SER A 346 5.94 11.83 -17.60
N GLY A 347 4.70 12.09 -18.03
CA GLY A 347 3.48 11.67 -17.34
C GLY A 347 2.86 10.45 -18.02
N VAL A 348 2.82 9.31 -17.34
CA VAL A 348 2.30 8.05 -17.87
C VAL A 348 1.22 7.45 -16.99
N TYR A 349 0.40 6.59 -17.59
CA TYR A 349 -0.73 5.94 -16.95
C TYR A 349 -0.65 4.45 -17.16
N TYR A 350 -1.23 3.71 -16.22
CA TYR A 350 -1.34 2.26 -16.28
C TYR A 350 -2.09 1.81 -17.55
N GLN A 351 -1.64 0.70 -18.11
CA GLN A 351 -2.22 0.06 -19.28
C GLN A 351 -2.55 -1.40 -18.99
N PRO A 352 -3.66 -1.92 -19.54
CA PRO A 352 -3.98 -3.34 -19.45
C PRO A 352 -3.06 -4.14 -20.37
N VAL A 353 -2.94 -5.45 -20.10
CA VAL A 353 -2.40 -6.38 -21.10
C VAL A 353 -3.42 -6.49 -22.22
N THR A 354 -3.24 -5.70 -23.28
CA THR A 354 -3.92 -5.99 -24.53
C THR A 354 -3.36 -7.32 -25.00
N LYS A 355 -4.19 -8.38 -25.02
CA LYS A 355 -3.90 -9.52 -25.90
C LYS A 355 -3.60 -8.89 -27.26
N PRO A 356 -2.54 -9.30 -27.99
CA PRO A 356 -2.45 -8.91 -29.38
C PRO A 356 -3.82 -9.23 -29.96
N VAL A 357 -4.49 -8.22 -30.53
CA VAL A 357 -5.59 -8.47 -31.43
C VAL A 357 -4.95 -9.36 -32.46
N THR A 358 -5.12 -10.67 -32.31
CA THR A 358 -4.91 -11.59 -33.38
C THR A 358 -5.83 -11.03 -34.44
N LYS A 359 -5.25 -10.31 -35.41
CA LYS A 359 -5.91 -10.10 -36.69
C LYS A 359 -6.36 -11.48 -37.03
N SER A 360 -7.66 -11.67 -36.88
CA SER A 360 -8.24 -12.97 -36.70
C SER A 360 -7.75 -13.83 -37.85
N VAL A 361 -7.52 -15.10 -37.57
CA VAL A 361 -7.27 -16.12 -38.59
C VAL A 361 -8.27 -16.00 -39.76
N THR A 362 -9.43 -15.38 -39.52
CA THR A 362 -10.42 -14.92 -40.51
C THR A 362 -9.91 -13.97 -41.60
N GLN A 363 -8.99 -13.01 -41.36
CA GLN A 363 -8.46 -12.15 -42.44
C GLN A 363 -7.49 -12.88 -43.37
N ARG A 364 -6.74 -13.87 -42.87
CA ARG A 364 -5.93 -14.77 -43.73
C ARG A 364 -6.80 -15.75 -44.50
N PHE A 365 -7.89 -16.24 -43.89
CA PHE A 365 -8.86 -17.13 -44.56
C PHE A 365 -9.68 -16.41 -45.64
N ILE A 366 -10.10 -15.16 -45.39
CA ILE A 366 -10.83 -14.35 -46.40
C ILE A 366 -9.92 -13.97 -47.57
N LYS A 367 -8.62 -13.67 -47.33
CA LYS A 367 -7.66 -13.44 -48.42
C LYS A 367 -7.31 -14.72 -49.21
N SER A 368 -7.38 -15.91 -48.61
CA SER A 368 -7.18 -17.17 -49.36
C SER A 368 -8.41 -17.57 -50.15
N LEU A 369 -9.63 -17.33 -49.64
CA LEU A 369 -10.88 -17.59 -50.37
C LEU A 369 -11.11 -16.63 -51.54
N LEU A 370 -10.68 -15.37 -51.43
CA LEU A 370 -10.78 -14.39 -52.52
C LEU A 370 -9.71 -14.54 -53.62
N ARG A 371 -8.66 -15.36 -53.40
CA ARG A 371 -7.67 -15.71 -54.44
C ARG A 371 -8.05 -16.94 -55.28
N VAL A 372 -9.07 -17.71 -54.86
CA VAL A 372 -9.49 -18.95 -55.54
C VAL A 372 -10.58 -18.69 -56.59
N ARG A 373 -11.11 -17.46 -56.71
CA ARG A 373 -12.15 -17.10 -57.70
C ARG A 373 -11.66 -16.33 -58.94
N SER A 374 -10.34 -16.27 -59.19
CA SER A 374 -9.78 -15.59 -60.36
C SER A 374 -8.82 -16.45 -61.19
N ARG A 375 -9.16 -17.72 -61.41
CA ARG A 375 -8.58 -18.55 -62.47
C ARG A 375 -9.65 -19.43 -63.10
#